data_AF-A0A176S6Y5-F1
#
_entry.id   AF-A0A176S6Y5-F1
#
_cell.length_a   1.000
_cell.length_b   1.000
_cell.length_c   1.000
_cell.angle_alpha   90.00
_cell.angle_beta   90.00
_cell.angle_gamma   90.00
#
_symmetry.space_group_name_H-M   'P 1'
#
loop_
_entity.id
_entity.type
_entity.pdbx_description
1 polymer ?
#
loop_
_entity_poly.entity_id
_entity_poly.type
_entity_poly.pdbx_seq_one_letter_code
_entity_poly.pdbx_strand_id
1 'polypeptide(L)'
;MTEQDKLVFEQIAGKMATNENLSQRARENSKEQFRIVLEPEVMQAFIERLQGDEKIVDEFMQNNDIRAMIINALLDEVYDQANQGFS
;
A
#
# COMPACT_ATOMS: atom_id res chain seq x y z
N MET A 1 -1.16 -15.68 -5.73
CA MET A 1 -0.92 -15.17 -4.37
C MET A 1 -1.12 -16.29 -3.37
N THR A 2 -0.11 -16.51 -2.53
CA THR A 2 -0.13 -17.40 -1.37
C THR A 2 -0.78 -16.70 -0.17
N GLU A 3 -1.06 -17.44 0.91
CA GLU A 3 -1.56 -16.84 2.17
C GLU A 3 -0.53 -15.89 2.80
N GLN A 4 0.77 -16.18 2.67
CA GLN A 4 1.82 -15.31 3.15
C GLN A 4 1.84 -13.98 2.38
N ASP A 5 1.63 -14.01 1.06
CA ASP A 5 1.56 -12.79 0.24
C ASP A 5 0.37 -11.91 0.63
N LYS A 6 -0.79 -12.53 0.93
CA LYS A 6 -1.97 -11.82 1.44
C LYS A 6 -1.67 -11.14 2.77
N LEU A 7 -1.00 -11.84 3.68
CA LEU A 7 -0.63 -11.28 4.98
C LEU A 7 0.33 -10.08 4.85
N VAL A 8 1.29 -10.14 3.93
CA VAL A 8 2.17 -8.99 3.63
C VAL A 8 1.34 -7.80 3.16
N PHE A 9 0.41 -8.03 2.23
CA PHE A 9 -0.47 -6.99 1.73
C PHE A 9 -1.34 -6.36 2.84
N GLU A 10 -2.01 -7.18 3.64
CA GLU A 10 -2.86 -6.73 4.75
C GLU A 10 -2.09 -5.90 5.78
N GLN A 11 -0.86 -6.32 6.12
CA GLN A 11 -0.01 -5.59 7.05
C GLN A 11 0.41 -4.22 6.50
N ILE A 12 0.75 -4.15 5.20
CA ILE A 12 1.09 -2.88 4.55
C ILE A 12 -0.14 -1.98 4.46
N ALA A 13 -1.28 -2.49 4.00
CA ALA A 13 -2.53 -1.74 3.93
C ALA A 13 -2.93 -1.19 5.31
N GLY A 14 -2.88 -2.02 6.35
CA GLY A 14 -3.17 -1.60 7.73
C GLY A 14 -2.21 -0.53 8.25
N LYS A 15 -0.90 -0.66 8.00
CA LYS A 15 0.09 0.38 8.36
C LYS A 15 -0.21 1.71 7.67
N MET A 16 -0.59 1.68 6.40
CA MET A 16 -0.89 2.88 5.63
C MET A 16 -2.22 3.53 6.04
N ALA A 17 -3.26 2.73 6.27
CA ALA A 17 -4.58 3.23 6.67
C ALA A 17 -4.58 3.83 8.08
N THR A 18 -3.80 3.23 8.99
CA THR A 18 -3.63 3.76 10.36
C THR A 18 -2.67 4.95 10.45
N ASN A 19 -1.96 5.29 9.37
CA ASN A 19 -1.15 6.50 9.31
C ASN A 19 -2.04 7.73 9.15
N GLU A 20 -2.18 8.53 10.22
CA GLU A 20 -3.03 9.72 10.25
C GLU A 20 -2.67 10.75 9.17
N ASN A 21 -1.39 10.91 8.84
CA ASN A 21 -0.97 11.85 7.78
C ASN A 21 -1.46 11.39 6.41
N LEU A 22 -1.32 10.10 6.10
CA LEU A 22 -1.82 9.53 4.84
C LEU A 22 -3.34 9.56 4.78
N SER A 23 -4.02 9.19 5.87
CA SER A 23 -5.48 9.29 5.97
C SER A 23 -5.98 10.73 5.76
N GLN A 24 -5.31 11.72 6.35
CA GLN A 24 -5.66 13.12 6.15
C GLN A 24 -5.47 13.53 4.68
N ARG A 25 -4.32 13.19 4.07
CA ARG A 25 -4.07 13.48 2.65
C ARG A 25 -5.10 12.81 1.74
N ALA A 26 -5.51 11.59 2.04
CA ALA A 26 -6.55 10.88 1.27
C ALA A 26 -7.91 11.60 1.34
N ARG A 27 -8.27 12.18 2.49
CA ARG A 27 -9.54 12.93 2.64
C ARG A 27 -9.51 14.31 1.99
N GLU A 28 -8.34 14.94 1.93
CA GLU A 28 -8.16 16.30 1.39
C GLU A 28 -7.95 16.35 -0.12
N ASN A 29 -7.63 15.21 -0.76
CA ASN A 29 -7.21 15.15 -2.15
C ASN A 29 -8.08 14.18 -2.98
N SER A 30 -8.09 14.37 -4.30
CA SER A 30 -8.61 13.33 -5.19
C SER A 30 -7.74 12.08 -5.11
N LYS A 31 -8.30 10.91 -5.46
CA LYS A 31 -7.56 9.64 -5.46
C LYS A 31 -6.30 9.67 -6.35
N GLU A 32 -6.36 10.39 -7.46
CA GLU A 32 -5.23 10.59 -8.37
C GLU A 32 -4.12 11.44 -7.74
N GLN A 33 -4.47 12.51 -7.01
CA GLN A 33 -3.51 13.32 -6.26
C GLN A 33 -2.93 12.55 -5.07
N PHE A 34 -3.76 11.76 -4.38
CA PHE A 34 -3.32 10.92 -3.26
C PHE A 34 -2.33 9.83 -3.68
N ARG A 35 -2.51 9.24 -4.87
CA ARG A 35 -1.56 8.29 -5.44
C ARG A 35 -0.12 8.79 -5.42
N ILE A 36 0.11 10.07 -5.75
CA ILE A 36 1.44 10.69 -5.80
C ILE A 36 2.17 10.57 -4.45
N VAL A 37 1.44 10.66 -3.33
CA VAL A 37 2.02 10.55 -1.99
C VAL A 37 2.01 9.13 -1.44
N LEU A 38 1.08 8.28 -1.88
CA LEU A 38 0.99 6.89 -1.42
C LEU A 38 2.05 6.00 -2.07
N GLU A 39 2.31 6.17 -3.37
CA GLU A 39 3.28 5.37 -4.12
C GLU A 39 4.67 5.30 -3.45
N PRO A 40 5.31 6.42 -3.06
CA PRO A 40 6.61 6.37 -2.38
C PRO A 40 6.54 5.71 -1.00
N GLU A 41 5.44 5.84 -0.27
CA GLU A 41 5.26 5.19 1.04
C GLU A 41 5.13 3.67 0.91
N VAL A 42 4.37 3.21 -0.09
CA VAL A 42 4.28 1.77 -0.41
C VAL A 42 5.64 1.23 -0.82
N MET A 43 6.37 1.94 -1.69
CA MET A 43 7.74 1.56 -2.08
C MET A 43 8.65 1.43 -0.87
N GLN A 44 8.63 2.41 0.05
CA GLN A 44 9.42 2.39 1.27
C GLN A 44 9.03 1.21 2.19
N ALA A 45 7.74 0.91 2.33
CA ALA A 45 7.26 -0.21 3.14
C ALA A 45 7.75 -1.58 2.62
N PHE A 46 7.78 -1.77 1.29
CA PHE A 46 8.35 -2.97 0.70
C PHE A 46 9.88 -3.03 0.84
N ILE A 47 10.59 -1.89 0.74
CA ILE A 47 12.05 -1.82 0.98
C ILE A 47 12.40 -2.20 2.42
N GLU A 48 11.66 -1.69 3.41
CA GLU A 48 11.84 -2.04 4.82
C GLU A 48 11.64 -3.55 5.07
N ARG A 49 10.84 -4.19 4.22
CA ARG A 49 10.48 -5.60 4.32
C ARG A 49 11.42 -6.54 3.57
N LEU A 50 12.35 -6.02 2.76
CA LEU A 50 13.38 -6.82 2.06
C LEU A 50 14.27 -7.64 3.00
N GLN A 51 14.22 -7.40 4.30
CA GLN A 51 14.95 -8.18 5.30
C GLN A 51 14.36 -9.59 5.56
N GLY A 52 13.23 -9.95 4.94
CA GLY A 52 12.59 -11.27 5.06
C GLY A 52 12.65 -12.13 3.78
N ASP A 53 12.25 -13.41 3.89
CA ASP A 53 12.24 -14.40 2.80
C ASP A 53 10.95 -14.37 1.94
N GLU A 54 10.24 -13.24 1.92
CA GLU A 54 8.93 -13.15 1.27
C GLU A 54 9.04 -12.91 -0.26
N LYS A 55 8.75 -13.94 -1.06
CA LYS A 55 8.80 -13.88 -2.54
C LYS A 55 8.02 -12.72 -3.16
N ILE A 56 6.90 -12.32 -2.57
CA ILE A 56 6.11 -11.19 -3.07
C ILE A 56 6.85 -9.86 -2.98
N VAL A 57 7.77 -9.72 -2.02
CA VAL A 57 8.61 -8.52 -1.87
C VAL A 57 9.60 -8.47 -3.01
N ASP A 58 10.24 -9.59 -3.35
CA ASP A 58 11.13 -9.70 -4.52
C ASP A 58 10.38 -9.42 -5.83
N GLU A 59 9.21 -10.02 -6.02
CA GLU A 59 8.37 -9.81 -7.21
C GLU A 59 7.94 -8.35 -7.34
N PHE A 60 7.51 -7.72 -6.24
CA PHE A 60 7.18 -6.30 -6.21
C PHE A 60 8.39 -5.44 -6.61
N MET A 61 9.59 -5.79 -6.16
CA MET A 61 10.80 -5.03 -6.45
C MET A 61 11.32 -5.20 -7.88
N GLN A 62 11.12 -6.37 -8.48
CA GLN A 62 11.71 -6.73 -9.78
C GLN A 62 10.75 -6.59 -10.96
N ASN A 63 9.44 -6.67 -10.73
CA ASN A 63 8.42 -6.65 -11.78
C ASN A 63 7.54 -5.40 -11.70
N ASN A 64 7.67 -4.51 -12.69
CA ASN A 64 6.93 -3.24 -12.73
C ASN A 64 5.41 -3.42 -12.88
N ASP A 65 4.95 -4.46 -13.56
CA ASP A 65 3.51 -4.72 -13.72
C ASP A 65 2.90 -5.19 -12.39
N ILE A 66 3.59 -6.08 -11.68
CA ILE A 66 3.21 -6.53 -10.33
C ILE A 66 3.21 -5.36 -9.36
N ARG A 67 4.27 -4.54 -9.40
CA ARG A 67 4.39 -3.34 -8.58
C ARG A 67 3.22 -2.38 -8.79
N ALA A 68 2.90 -2.06 -10.05
CA ALA A 68 1.79 -1.18 -10.40
C ALA A 68 0.44 -1.77 -9.95
N MET A 69 0.22 -3.07 -10.13
CA MET A 69 -0.98 -3.75 -9.67
C MET A 69 -1.14 -3.67 -8.14
N ILE A 70 -0.09 -3.94 -7.38
CA ILE A 70 -0.10 -3.89 -5.91
C ILE A 70 -0.32 -2.46 -5.41
N ILE A 71 0.37 -1.48 -6.00
CA ILE A 71 0.17 -0.06 -5.70
C ILE A 71 -1.29 0.35 -5.94
N ASN A 72 -1.88 -0.05 -7.06
CA ASN A 72 -3.27 0.27 -7.38
C ASN A 72 -4.23 -0.33 -6.34
N ALA A 73 -4.02 -1.59 -5.96
CA ALA A 73 -4.84 -2.25 -4.95
C ALA A 73 -4.72 -1.58 -3.57
N LEU A 74 -3.50 -1.21 -3.15
CA LEU A 74 -3.28 -0.48 -1.90
C LEU A 74 -3.86 0.93 -1.95
N LEU A 75 -3.81 1.60 -3.12
CA LEU A 75 -4.45 2.89 -3.32
C LEU A 75 -5.95 2.81 -3.14
N ASP A 76 -6.59 1.79 -3.70
CA ASP A 76 -8.01 1.58 -3.54
C ASP A 76 -8.37 1.35 -2.07
N GLU A 77 -7.70 0.40 -1.41
CA GLU A 77 -7.96 0.05 -0.02
C GLU A 77 -7.76 1.22 0.94
N VAL A 78 -6.60 1.89 0.88
CA VAL A 78 -6.23 2.94 1.84
C VAL A 78 -7.09 4.20 1.62
N TYR A 79 -7.38 4.56 0.37
CA TYR A 79 -8.22 5.71 0.07
C TYR A 79 -9.66 5.50 0.52
N ASP A 80 -10.21 4.32 0.25
CA ASP A 80 -11.59 3.99 0.59
C ASP A 80 -11.74 3.90 2.12
N GLN A 81 -10.81 3.25 2.83
CA GLN A 81 -10.82 3.22 4.31
C GLN A 81 -10.71 4.62 4.93
N ALA A 82 -9.83 5.47 4.41
CA ALA A 82 -9.67 6.83 4.93
C ALA A 82 -10.96 7.68 4.80
N ASN A 83 -11.76 7.42 3.76
CA ASN A 83 -12.97 8.18 3.44
C ASN A 83 -14.28 7.56 3.93
N GLN A 84 -14.31 6.26 4.22
CA GLN A 84 -15.51 5.60 4.78
C GLN A 84 -15.66 5.85 6.29
N GLY A 85 -14.60 6.28 6.98
CA GLY A 85 -14.59 6.34 8.44
C GLY A 85 -14.64 4.94 9.05
N PHE A 86 -13.94 4.70 10.16
CA PHE A 86 -14.09 3.44 10.89
C PHE A 86 -15.58 3.28 11.28
N SER A 87 -16.28 2.34 10.63
CA SER A 87 -17.64 1.94 10.98
C SER A 87 -17.62 1.06 12.23
#